data_AF-A0A8C4GEX9-F1
#
_entry.id   AF-A0A8C4GEX9-F1
#
_cell.length_a   1.000
_cell.length_b   1.000
_cell.length_c   1.000
_cell.angle_alpha   90.00
_cell.angle_beta   90.00
_cell.angle_gamma   90.00
#
_symmetry.space_group_name_H-M   'P 1'
#
loop_
_entity.id
_entity.type
_entity.pdbx_description
1 polymer ?
#
loop_
_entity_poly.entity_id
_entity_poly.type
_entity_poly.pdbx_seq_one_letter_code
_entity_poly.pdbx_strand_id
1 'polypeptide(L)'
;MGSKSIDLCSLLVVSIVDGNKLIVSVSFSPVDPCAAAPVVGPCKGTFPRWYYDRNAGECKHFLYGGCQGNHNNFLQESDCVSECIQKSENLLLVTFFFFLNLIL
;
A
#
# COMPACT_ATOMS: atom_id res chain seq x y z
N MET A 1 24.98 -2.31 11.22
CA MET A 1 24.74 -0.85 11.19
C MET A 1 24.16 -0.52 9.83
N GLY A 2 22.97 0.09 9.79
CA GLY A 2 22.15 0.28 8.59
C GLY A 2 20.74 -0.20 8.87
N SER A 3 20.01 0.62 9.62
CA SER A 3 18.66 0.45 10.16
C SER A 3 17.70 -0.34 9.26
N LYS A 4 17.11 -1.42 9.78
CA LYS A 4 15.74 -1.77 9.40
C LYS A 4 14.93 -0.53 9.75
N SER A 5 14.57 0.27 8.74
CA SER A 5 13.74 1.45 8.95
C SER A 5 12.51 0.95 9.68
N ILE A 6 12.35 1.37 10.93
CA ILE A 6 11.09 1.21 11.64
C ILE A 6 10.16 2.08 10.82
N ASP A 7 9.41 1.44 9.93
CA ASP A 7 8.47 2.12 9.07
C ASP A 7 7.38 2.65 10.01
N LEU A 8 7.49 3.93 10.38
CA LEU A 8 6.54 4.67 11.22
C LEU A 8 5.17 4.84 10.51
N CYS A 9 4.88 4.06 9.46
CA CYS A 9 3.70 4.14 8.61
C CYS A 9 2.44 3.46 9.20
N SER A 10 2.46 3.08 10.48
CA SER A 10 1.27 2.62 11.19
C SER A 10 1.14 3.37 12.50
N LEU A 11 0.83 4.67 12.43
CA LEU A 11 0.22 5.32 13.59
C LEU A 11 -1.18 4.74 13.74
N LEU A 12 -1.35 3.90 14.76
CA LEU A 12 -2.64 3.35 15.15
C LEU A 12 -3.41 4.48 15.85
N VAL A 13 -4.12 5.30 15.10
CA VAL A 13 -4.92 6.38 15.68
C VAL A 13 -6.27 5.79 16.07
N VAL A 14 -6.47 5.61 17.37
CA VAL A 14 -7.75 5.20 17.95
C VAL A 14 -8.62 6.44 18.09
N SER A 15 -9.67 6.54 17.26
CA SER A 15 -10.66 7.60 17.37
C SER A 15 -11.95 7.02 17.95
N ILE A 16 -12.34 7.42 19.16
CA ILE A 16 -13.62 7.05 19.76
C ILE A 16 -14.66 8.07 19.28
N VAL A 17 -15.72 7.62 18.60
CA VAL A 17 -16.85 8.48 18.19
C VAL A 17 -18.10 8.04 18.95
N ASP A 18 -18.81 9.01 19.55
CA ASP A 18 -20.06 8.84 20.29
C ASP A 18 -20.11 7.62 21.22
N GLY A 19 -19.27 7.67 22.26
CA GLY A 19 -19.50 6.95 23.50
C GLY A 19 -19.27 5.44 23.50
N ASN A 20 -18.98 4.77 22.38
CA ASN A 20 -18.47 3.38 22.33
C ASN A 20 -17.97 2.91 20.95
N LYS A 21 -17.87 3.75 19.92
CA LYS A 21 -17.42 3.33 18.58
C LYS A 21 -15.90 3.50 18.45
N LEU A 22 -15.16 2.39 18.44
CA LEU A 22 -13.72 2.38 18.24
C LEU A 22 -13.41 2.41 16.74
N ILE A 23 -13.01 3.57 16.22
CA ILE A 23 -12.52 3.69 14.85
C ILE A 23 -11.00 3.51 14.89
N VAL A 24 -10.53 2.35 14.42
CA VAL A 24 -9.11 2.12 14.17
C VAL A 24 -8.78 2.76 12.83
N SER A 25 -8.33 4.01 12.85
CA SER A 25 -7.81 4.65 11.65
C SER A 25 -6.33 4.31 11.51
N VAL A 26 -6.01 3.44 10.55
CA VAL A 26 -4.65 3.32 10.03
C VAL A 26 -4.45 4.54 9.15
N SER A 27 -3.75 5.56 9.66
CA SER A 27 -3.39 6.71 8.82
C SER A 27 -2.29 6.26 7.85
N PHE A 28 -2.73 5.77 6.70
CA PHE A 28 -1.88 5.43 5.56
C PHE A 28 -1.18 6.72 5.08
N SER A 29 0.07 6.59 4.64
CA SER A 29 0.81 7.66 3.95
C SER A 29 -0.14 8.46 3.02
N PRO A 30 -0.11 9.80 3.02
CA PRO A 30 -1.09 10.65 2.30
C PRO A 30 -1.07 10.49 0.77
N VAL A 31 -0.23 9.60 0.23
CA VAL A 31 -0.12 9.31 -1.20
C VAL A 31 -0.36 7.82 -1.43
N ASP A 32 -1.58 7.50 -1.87
CA ASP A 32 -1.92 6.17 -2.38
C ASP A 32 -1.09 5.89 -3.65
N PRO A 33 -0.09 4.98 -3.61
CA PRO A 33 0.72 4.67 -4.79
C PRO A 33 -0.16 4.17 -5.95
N CYS A 34 -1.25 3.47 -5.64
CA CYS A 34 -2.17 2.88 -6.60
C CYS A 34 -3.08 3.92 -7.28
N ALA A 35 -2.97 5.21 -6.92
CA ALA A 35 -3.64 6.32 -7.59
C ALA A 35 -2.78 7.02 -8.64
N ALA A 36 -1.46 6.90 -8.56
CA ALA A 36 -0.54 7.61 -9.44
C ALA A 36 -0.36 6.88 -10.78
N ALA A 37 -0.10 7.61 -11.86
CA ALA A 37 0.34 7.03 -13.12
C ALA A 37 1.80 6.53 -13.01
N PRO A 38 2.26 5.53 -13.80
CA PRO A 38 3.65 5.11 -13.80
C PRO A 38 4.58 6.22 -14.30
N VAL A 39 5.80 6.32 -13.74
CA VAL A 39 6.79 7.33 -14.11
C VAL A 39 8.09 6.66 -14.55
N VAL A 40 8.47 6.87 -15.83
CA VAL A 40 9.75 6.40 -16.39
C VAL A 40 10.93 7.12 -15.73
N GLY A 41 10.81 8.43 -15.49
CA GLY A 41 11.89 9.26 -14.95
C GLY A 41 12.92 9.67 -16.02
N PRO A 42 13.88 10.55 -15.68
CA PRO A 42 14.81 11.15 -16.65
C PRO A 42 16.04 10.28 -16.96
N CYS A 43 16.32 9.26 -16.14
CA CYS A 43 17.43 8.35 -16.40
C CYS A 43 17.13 7.44 -17.60
N LYS A 44 18.19 7.00 -18.31
CA LYS A 44 18.09 6.25 -19.57
C LYS A 44 18.27 4.73 -19.40
N GLY A 45 18.13 4.23 -18.17
CA GLY A 45 18.12 2.79 -17.92
C GLY A 45 16.88 2.11 -18.48
N THR A 46 16.89 0.79 -18.50
CA THR A 46 15.74 -0.02 -18.92
C THR A 46 15.51 -1.09 -17.88
N PHE A 47 14.70 -0.74 -16.88
CA PHE A 47 14.36 -1.63 -15.77
C PHE A 47 12.91 -2.06 -15.91
N PRO A 48 12.62 -3.33 -16.22
CA PRO A 48 11.26 -3.86 -16.17
C PRO A 48 10.70 -3.73 -14.76
N ARG A 49 9.51 -3.13 -14.64
CA ARG A 49 8.81 -2.90 -13.38
C ARG A 49 7.32 -3.12 -13.58
N TRP A 50 6.62 -3.23 -12.48
CA TRP A 50 5.17 -3.36 -12.42
C TRP A 50 4.55 -2.08 -11.87
N TYR A 51 3.39 -1.70 -12.38
CA TYR A 51 2.56 -0.61 -11.86
C TYR A 51 1.10 -1.04 -11.88
N TYR A 52 0.30 -0.48 -10.98
CA TYR A 52 -1.14 -0.70 -10.97
C TYR A 52 -1.83 0.24 -11.96
N ASP A 53 -2.56 -0.33 -12.92
CA ASP A 53 -3.43 0.38 -13.83
C ASP A 53 -4.85 0.41 -13.26
N ARG A 54 -5.24 1.56 -12.68
CA ARG A 54 -6.56 1.74 -12.07
C ARG A 54 -7.72 1.59 -13.05
N ASN A 55 -7.52 1.90 -14.33
CA ASN A 55 -8.57 1.80 -15.34
C ASN A 55 -8.83 0.34 -15.72
N ALA A 56 -7.79 -0.47 -15.76
CA ALA A 56 -7.88 -1.89 -16.05
C ALA A 56 -8.14 -2.75 -14.80
N GLY A 57 -7.83 -2.21 -13.60
CA GLY A 57 -7.93 -2.95 -12.35
C GLY A 57 -6.87 -4.04 -12.20
N GLU A 58 -5.72 -3.91 -12.86
CA GLU A 58 -4.69 -4.94 -12.89
C GLU A 58 -3.27 -4.35 -12.81
N CYS A 59 -2.30 -5.18 -12.42
CA CYS A 59 -0.89 -4.82 -12.45
C CYS A 59 -0.32 -5.06 -13.85
N LYS A 60 0.34 -4.05 -14.42
CA LYS A 60 0.93 -4.09 -15.77
C LYS A 60 2.42 -3.78 -15.73
N HIS A 61 3.13 -4.22 -16.78
CA HIS A 61 4.53 -3.91 -16.96
C HIS A 61 4.75 -2.49 -17.50
N PHE A 62 5.83 -1.85 -17.07
CA PHE A 62 6.40 -0.66 -17.71
C PHE A 62 7.93 -0.65 -17.59
N LEU A 63 8.58 0.23 -18.36
CA LEU A 63 10.03 0.42 -18.31
C LEU A 63 10.35 1.63 -17.45
N TYR A 64 11.03 1.40 -16.33
CA TYR A 64 11.56 2.45 -15.48
C TYR A 64 12.98 2.85 -15.92
N GLY A 65 13.24 4.14 -15.97
CA GLY A 65 14.52 4.73 -16.36
C GLY A 65 15.61 4.61 -15.30
N GLY A 66 15.25 4.29 -14.05
CA GLY A 66 16.19 4.02 -12.96
C GLY A 66 16.34 5.15 -11.93
N CYS A 67 15.75 6.33 -12.16
CA CYS A 67 15.72 7.41 -11.17
C CYS A 67 14.45 8.26 -11.25
N GLN A 68 14.11 8.93 -10.14
CA GLN A 68 12.99 9.88 -10.02
C GLN A 68 11.63 9.33 -10.51
N GLY A 69 11.37 8.04 -10.27
CA GLY A 69 10.03 7.46 -10.37
C GLY A 69 9.14 7.86 -9.19
N ASN A 70 7.90 7.37 -9.18
CA ASN A 70 7.02 7.43 -8.01
C ASN A 70 6.83 6.03 -7.39
N HIS A 71 5.94 5.92 -6.40
CA HIS A 71 5.69 4.69 -5.67
C HIS A 71 4.77 3.68 -6.40
N ASN A 72 4.16 4.05 -7.54
CA ASN A 72 3.50 3.07 -8.41
C ASN A 72 4.54 2.35 -9.29
N ASN A 73 5.47 1.67 -8.64
CA ASN A 73 6.66 1.10 -9.25
C ASN A 73 7.19 -0.06 -8.41
N PHE A 74 6.82 -1.27 -8.79
CA PHE A 74 7.11 -2.50 -8.08
C PHE A 74 8.09 -3.37 -8.87
N LEU A 75 8.93 -4.13 -8.16
CA LEU A 75 9.89 -5.04 -8.82
C LEU A 75 9.20 -6.30 -9.32
N GLN A 76 8.24 -6.83 -8.55
CA GLN A 76 7.51 -8.05 -8.86
C GLN A 76 6.01 -7.76 -8.98
N GLU A 77 5.31 -8.58 -9.77
CA GLU A 77 3.85 -8.50 -9.91
C GLU A 77 3.14 -8.70 -8.57
N SER A 78 3.60 -9.68 -7.78
CA SER A 78 3.04 -10.02 -6.48
C SER A 78 3.01 -8.83 -5.52
N ASP A 79 4.06 -7.99 -5.56
CA ASP A 79 4.18 -6.83 -4.70
C ASP A 79 3.15 -5.76 -5.10
N CYS A 80 2.96 -5.55 -6.41
CA CYS A 80 1.92 -4.67 -6.96
C CYS A 80 0.51 -5.17 -6.59
N VAL A 81 0.24 -6.47 -6.78
CA VAL A 81 -1.07 -7.08 -6.48
C VAL A 81 -1.38 -7.00 -4.99
N SER A 82 -0.40 -7.34 -4.14
CA SER A 82 -0.53 -7.25 -2.69
C SER A 82 -0.87 -5.83 -2.24
N GLU A 83 -0.16 -4.83 -2.77
CA GLU A 83 -0.31 -3.44 -2.36
C GLU A 83 -1.59 -2.80 -2.90
N CYS A 84 -1.95 -3.07 -4.16
CA CYS A 84 -2.98 -2.31 -4.87
C CYS A 84 -4.31 -3.05 -5.07
N ILE A 85 -4.34 -4.38 -4.93
CA ILE A 85 -5.54 -5.19 -5.14
C ILE A 85 -6.00 -5.85 -3.83
N GLN A 86 -5.07 -6.35 -3.01
CA GLN A 86 -5.40 -7.17 -1.82
C GLN A 86 -5.42 -6.38 -0.49
N LYS A 87 -5.26 -5.06 -0.53
CA LYS A 87 -5.12 -4.21 0.67
C LYS A 87 -6.30 -4.29 1.66
N SER A 88 -7.50 -4.66 1.19
CA SER A 88 -8.74 -4.72 2.00
C SER A 88 -9.00 -6.07 2.68
N GLU A 89 -8.38 -7.15 2.23
CA GLU A 89 -8.69 -8.52 2.70
C GLU A 89 -8.06 -8.80 4.08
N ASN A 90 -6.88 -8.26 4.36
CA ASN A 90 -6.22 -8.39 5.67
C ASN A 90 -6.87 -7.52 6.76
N LEU A 91 -7.54 -6.43 6.41
CA LEU A 91 -8.17 -5.54 7.38
C LEU A 91 -9.47 -6.14 7.93
N LEU A 92 -10.26 -6.81 7.08
CA LEU A 92 -11.51 -7.46 7.49
C LEU A 92 -11.26 -8.69 8.38
N LEU A 93 -10.28 -9.53 8.06
CA LEU A 93 -9.93 -10.70 8.87
C LEU A 93 -9.43 -10.30 10.27
N VAL A 94 -8.56 -9.28 10.36
CA VAL A 94 -8.07 -8.80 11.66
C VAL A 94 -9.23 -8.27 12.51
N THR A 95 -10.15 -7.48 11.95
CA THR A 95 -11.33 -7.03 12.72
C THR A 95 -12.17 -8.22 13.22
N PHE A 96 -12.42 -9.22 12.38
CA PHE A 96 -13.23 -10.40 12.75
C PHE A 96 -12.58 -11.22 13.87
N PHE A 97 -11.27 -11.46 13.80
CA PHE A 97 -10.53 -12.16 14.86
C PHE A 97 -10.52 -11.39 16.18
N PHE A 98 -10.37 -10.07 16.16
CA PHE A 98 -10.45 -9.25 17.38
C PHE A 98 -11.85 -9.26 18.00
N PHE A 99 -12.92 -9.21 17.19
CA PHE A 99 -14.30 -9.31 17.69
C PHE A 99 -14.60 -10.70 18.29
N LEU A 100 -14.13 -11.79 17.69
CA LEU A 100 -14.30 -13.14 18.23
C LEU A 100 -13.62 -13.33 19.61
N ASN A 101 -12.45 -12.73 19.82
CA ASN A 101 -11.74 -12.81 21.11
C ASN A 101 -12.29 -11.86 22.18
N LEU A 102 -13.14 -10.89 21.82
CA LEU A 102 -13.79 -9.99 22.77
C LEU A 102 -15.19 -10.48 23.19
N ILE A 103 -15.75 -11.45 22.45
CA ILE A 103 -17.06 -12.06 22.71
C ILE A 103 -16.92 -13.44 23.40
N LEU A 104 -15.69 -13.95 23.57
CA LEU A 104 -15.35 -15.15 24.34
C LEU A 104 -14.77 -14.82 25.72
#